data_AF-A0A6C0HJB1-F1
#
_entry.id   AF-A0A6C0HJB1-F1
#
_cell.length_a   1.000
_cell.length_b   1.000
_cell.length_c   1.000
_cell.angle_alpha   90.00
_cell.angle_beta   90.00
_cell.angle_gamma   90.00
#
_symmetry.space_group_name_H-M   'P 1'
#
loop_
_entity.id
_entity.type
_entity.pdbx_description
1 polymer ?
#
loop_
_entity_poly.entity_id
_entity_poly.type
_entity_poly.pdbx_seq_one_letter_code
_entity_poly.pdbx_strand_id
1 'polypeptide(L)'
;MSAEYHVPRFLWENFESVLLAQSKRYIGELAKILRIPEKELMKKVLPTNDSIRVIIQDSQERQCGAYIQHDSLTVFCKKPVAYQSEFCTYHRTKRMTVVEGMNPIVIQRMKNHPEREPLWVQGMSIIQSNGNRVGTIDIENQTIQLFVIE
;
A
#
# COMPACT_ATOMS: atom_id res chain seq x y z
N MET A 1 19.27 -6.80 -25.75
CA MET A 1 18.31 -7.67 -25.04
C MET A 1 18.69 -7.65 -23.56
N SER A 2 18.14 -6.72 -22.80
CA SER A 2 18.28 -6.72 -21.34
C SER A 2 17.39 -7.83 -20.80
N ALA A 3 18.00 -8.90 -20.27
CA ALA A 3 17.25 -9.92 -19.56
C ALA A 3 16.61 -9.27 -18.32
N GLU A 4 15.32 -8.96 -18.40
CA GLU A 4 14.54 -8.57 -17.24
C GLU A 4 14.45 -9.79 -16.33
N TYR A 5 15.25 -9.78 -15.26
CA TYR A 5 15.17 -10.78 -14.22
C TYR A 5 13.86 -10.58 -13.45
N HIS A 6 12.81 -11.28 -13.86
CA HIS A 6 11.58 -11.39 -13.08
C HIS A 6 11.84 -12.25 -11.85
N VAL A 7 12.38 -11.63 -10.80
CA VAL A 7 12.46 -12.25 -9.48
C VAL A 7 11.02 -12.50 -8.99
N PRO A 8 10.62 -13.76 -8.70
CA PRO A 8 9.29 -14.09 -8.22
C PRO A 8 8.87 -13.24 -7.01
N ARG A 9 7.63 -12.74 -7.05
CA ARG A 9 7.06 -11.84 -6.02
C ARG A 9 7.15 -12.40 -4.60
N PHE A 10 6.97 -13.72 -4.42
CA PHE A 10 7.08 -14.36 -3.11
C PHE A 10 8.50 -14.28 -2.52
N LEU A 11 9.53 -14.24 -3.36
CA LEU A 11 10.91 -14.06 -2.90
C LEU A 11 11.12 -12.63 -2.41
N TRP A 12 10.55 -11.65 -3.09
CA TRP A 12 10.57 -10.25 -2.63
C TRP A 12 9.83 -10.05 -1.30
N GLU A 13 8.64 -10.64 -1.17
CA GLU A 13 7.83 -10.56 0.05
C GLU A 13 8.54 -11.21 1.25
N ASN A 14 9.40 -12.20 1.01
CA ASN A 14 10.16 -12.90 2.05
C ASN A 14 11.60 -12.38 2.19
N PHE A 15 12.05 -11.49 1.31
CA PHE A 15 13.43 -11.02 1.33
C PHE A 15 13.68 -10.09 2.52
N GLU A 16 12.73 -9.21 2.82
CA GLU A 16 12.81 -8.27 3.93
C GLU A 16 12.86 -8.99 5.29
N SER A 17 11.99 -9.98 5.49
CA SER A 17 11.97 -10.78 6.72
C SER A 17 13.27 -11.57 6.92
N VAL A 18 13.82 -12.14 5.85
CA VAL A 18 15.10 -12.88 5.88
C VAL A 18 16.27 -11.94 6.15
N LEU A 19 16.32 -10.78 5.50
CA LEU A 19 17.35 -9.76 5.75
C LEU A 19 17.31 -9.24 7.18
N LEU A 20 16.12 -8.97 7.72
CA LEU A 20 15.94 -8.55 9.10
C LEU A 20 16.36 -9.63 10.10
N ALA A 21 16.12 -10.91 9.79
CA ALA A 21 16.57 -12.01 10.63
C ALA A 21 18.10 -12.16 10.61
N GLN A 22 18.72 -12.06 9.43
CA GLN A 22 20.19 -12.12 9.31
C GLN A 22 20.87 -10.91 9.96
N SER A 23 20.35 -9.70 9.77
CA SER A 23 20.94 -8.49 10.36
C SER A 23 20.90 -8.54 11.89
N LYS A 24 19.80 -9.01 12.50
CA LYS A 24 19.73 -9.23 13.96
C LYS A 24 20.77 -10.24 14.44
N ARG A 25 20.93 -11.37 13.73
CA ARG A 25 21.96 -12.37 14.05
C ARG A 25 23.37 -11.79 13.97
N TYR A 26 23.65 -11.02 12.92
CA TYR A 26 24.95 -10.38 12.73
C TYR A 26 25.26 -9.34 13.82
N ILE A 27 24.27 -8.53 14.21
CA ILE A 27 24.39 -7.58 15.32
C ILE A 27 24.64 -8.30 16.64
N GLY A 28 24.01 -9.45 16.87
CA GLY A 28 24.27 -10.30 18.04
C GLY A 28 25.71 -10.80 18.12
N GLU A 29 26.28 -11.25 17.00
CA GLU A 29 27.70 -11.67 16.95
C GLU A 29 28.65 -10.49 17.17
N LEU A 30 28.36 -9.32 16.58
CA LEU A 30 29.14 -8.09 16.82
C LEU A 30 29.07 -7.63 18.28
N ALA A 31 27.90 -7.73 18.92
CA ALA A 31 27.73 -7.39 20.32
C ALA A 31 28.60 -8.26 21.24
N LYS A 32 28.74 -9.56 20.93
CA LYS A 32 29.65 -10.48 21.65
C LYS A 32 31.11 -10.08 21.50
N ILE A 33 31.54 -9.72 20.28
CA ILE A 33 32.91 -9.28 19.98
C ILE A 33 33.23 -7.98 20.72
N LEU A 34 32.32 -7.01 20.67
CA LEU A 34 32.48 -5.69 21.26
C LEU A 34 32.21 -5.66 22.78
N ARG A 35 31.72 -6.76 23.37
CA ARG A 35 31.33 -6.88 24.79
C ARG A 35 30.29 -5.85 25.22
N ILE A 36 29.35 -5.54 24.33
CA ILE A 36 28.24 -4.61 24.59
C ILE A 36 26.94 -5.41 24.67
N PRO A 37 25.96 -5.02 25.50
CA PRO A 37 24.65 -5.67 25.51
C PRO A 37 23.97 -5.63 24.13
N GLU A 38 23.61 -6.81 23.61
CA GLU A 38 22.98 -6.97 22.28
C GLU A 38 21.75 -6.06 22.11
N LYS A 39 20.90 -5.96 23.14
CA LYS A 39 19.69 -5.14 23.11
C LYS A 39 19.97 -3.65 22.95
N GLU A 40 21.08 -3.15 23.49
CA GLU A 40 21.46 -1.74 23.36
C GLU A 40 22.02 -1.44 21.98
N LEU A 41 22.87 -2.33 21.46
CA LEU A 41 23.41 -2.21 20.12
C LEU A 41 22.30 -2.31 19.07
N MET A 42 21.36 -3.26 19.25
CA MET A 42 20.23 -3.44 18.35
C MET A 42 19.31 -2.22 18.30
N LYS A 43 19.03 -1.57 19.43
CA LYS A 43 18.22 -0.33 19.46
C LYS A 43 18.90 0.85 18.75
N LYS A 44 20.23 0.91 18.79
CA LYS A 44 21.00 1.96 18.09
C LYS A 44 21.09 1.72 16.58
N VAL A 45 21.23 0.47 16.16
CA VAL A 45 21.46 0.11 14.75
C VAL A 45 20.14 -0.11 13.99
N LEU A 46 19.11 -0.63 14.66
CA LEU A 46 17.78 -0.89 14.12
C LEU A 46 16.71 -0.20 14.99
N PRO A 47 16.59 1.14 14.94
CA PRO A 47 15.55 1.85 15.66
C PRO A 47 14.17 1.41 15.17
N THR A 48 13.33 0.90 16.07
CA THR A 48 12.00 0.35 15.76
C THR A 48 10.97 1.41 15.38
N ASN A 49 11.35 2.70 15.41
CA ASN A 49 10.48 3.84 15.22
C ASN A 49 10.43 4.38 13.78
N ASP A 50 11.29 3.89 12.88
CA ASP A 50 11.13 4.19 11.46
C ASP A 50 10.15 3.18 10.85
N SER A 51 8.89 3.28 11.26
CA SER A 51 7.81 2.86 10.38
C SER A 51 7.85 3.78 9.17
N ILE A 52 8.70 3.47 8.20
CA ILE A 52 8.59 4.04 6.86
C ILE A 52 7.20 3.61 6.40
N ARG A 53 6.25 4.56 6.39
CA ARG A 53 4.95 4.36 5.76
C ARG A 53 5.24 4.25 4.27
N VAL A 54 5.53 3.04 3.81
CA VAL A 54 5.60 2.74 2.40
C VAL A 54 4.17 2.79 1.88
N ILE A 55 3.80 3.94 1.35
CA ILE A 55 2.65 4.04 0.45
C ILE A 55 3.10 3.30 -0.80
N ILE A 56 2.76 2.00 -0.90
CA ILE A 56 2.89 1.27 -2.16
C ILE A 56 1.82 1.87 -3.08
N GLN A 57 2.19 2.93 -3.79
CA GLN A 57 1.46 3.36 -4.97
C GLN A 57 1.68 2.25 -6.01
N ASP A 58 0.60 1.66 -6.52
CA ASP A 58 0.64 0.91 -7.77
C ASP A 58 1.02 1.89 -8.88
N SER A 59 2.31 2.22 -8.98
CA SER A 59 2.85 3.10 -10.01
C SER A 59 2.84 2.34 -11.33
N GLN A 60 1.73 2.42 -12.06
CA GLN A 60 1.82 2.21 -13.50
C GLN A 60 2.28 3.54 -14.09
N GLU A 61 3.49 3.55 -14.67
CA GLU A 61 4.23 4.70 -15.24
C GLU A 61 3.46 5.52 -16.30
N ARG A 62 2.18 5.23 -16.54
CA ARG A 62 1.32 5.89 -17.54
C ARG A 62 -0.05 6.27 -16.99
N GLN A 63 -0.23 6.36 -15.68
CA GLN A 63 -1.50 6.79 -15.08
C GLN A 63 -1.52 8.28 -14.76
N CYS A 64 -2.71 8.88 -14.89
CA CYS A 64 -2.93 10.29 -14.63
C CYS A 64 -2.69 10.64 -13.16
N GLY A 65 -1.85 11.65 -12.90
CA GLY A 65 -1.52 12.15 -11.56
C GLY A 65 -2.62 12.95 -10.85
N ALA A 66 -3.84 13.02 -11.40
CA ALA A 66 -4.94 13.75 -10.77
C ALA A 66 -5.60 12.88 -9.69
N TYR A 67 -5.93 13.48 -8.55
CA TYR A 67 -6.75 12.84 -7.54
C TYR A 67 -8.24 12.95 -7.90
N ILE A 68 -9.00 11.89 -7.69
CA ILE A 68 -10.46 11.84 -7.80
C ILE A 68 -10.99 11.50 -6.41
N GLN A 69 -11.96 12.27 -5.94
CA GLN A 69 -12.69 11.95 -4.73
C GLN A 69 -13.93 11.12 -5.10
N HIS A 70 -13.99 9.88 -4.61
CA HIS A 70 -15.17 9.02 -4.60
C HIS A 70 -15.71 9.00 -3.17
N ASP A 71 -16.71 9.82 -2.86
CA ASP A 71 -17.28 10.02 -1.51
C ASP A 71 -16.19 10.18 -0.42
N SER A 72 -15.87 9.09 0.28
CA SER A 72 -14.90 9.01 1.38
C SER A 72 -13.46 8.75 0.95
N LEU A 73 -13.21 8.45 -0.32
CA LEU A 73 -11.92 7.97 -0.83
C LEU A 73 -11.35 8.87 -1.90
N THR A 74 -10.15 9.38 -1.65
CA THR A 74 -9.35 10.08 -2.65
C THR A 74 -8.39 9.10 -3.30
N VAL A 75 -8.64 8.76 -4.56
CA VAL A 75 -7.82 7.83 -5.35
C VAL A 75 -7.20 8.54 -6.55
N PHE A 76 -6.13 8.00 -7.11
CA PHE A 76 -5.60 8.51 -8.37
C PHE A 76 -6.52 8.18 -9.54
N CYS A 77 -6.55 9.08 -10.51
CA CYS A 77 -7.22 8.86 -11.77
C CYS A 77 -6.53 7.71 -12.52
N LYS A 78 -7.23 6.58 -12.66
CA LYS A 78 -6.74 5.40 -13.39
C LYS A 78 -6.71 5.58 -14.93
N LYS A 79 -7.03 6.76 -15.46
CA LYS A 79 -6.99 7.03 -16.91
C LYS A 79 -5.54 7.19 -17.38
N PRO A 80 -5.22 6.80 -18.63
CA PRO A 80 -3.88 6.98 -19.16
C PRO A 80 -3.50 8.45 -19.29
N VAL A 81 -2.21 8.74 -19.13
CA VAL A 81 -1.64 10.06 -19.39
C VAL A 81 -1.83 10.45 -20.86
N ALA A 82 -2.14 11.72 -21.11
CA ALA A 82 -2.12 12.28 -22.45
C ALA A 82 -0.67 12.50 -22.89
N TYR A 83 -0.43 12.51 -24.21
CA TYR A 83 0.90 12.75 -24.77
C TYR A 83 1.50 14.05 -24.22
N GLN A 84 2.74 13.97 -23.72
CA GLN A 84 3.47 15.09 -23.09
C GLN A 84 2.76 15.74 -21.89
N SER A 85 1.97 14.98 -21.13
CA SER A 85 1.29 15.48 -19.92
C SER A 85 1.37 14.46 -18.79
N GLU A 86 1.37 14.94 -17.55
CA GLU A 86 1.23 14.10 -16.34
C GLU A 86 -0.25 13.74 -16.07
N PHE A 87 -1.18 14.26 -16.87
CA PHE A 87 -2.62 14.10 -16.69
C PHE A 87 -3.30 13.48 -17.91
N CYS A 88 -4.47 12.88 -17.72
CA CYS A 88 -5.30 12.38 -18.82
C CYS A 88 -5.91 13.55 -19.63
N THR A 89 -6.49 13.23 -20.79
CA THR A 89 -7.11 14.23 -21.69
C THR A 89 -8.17 15.11 -21.04
N TYR A 90 -8.82 14.60 -19.99
CA TYR A 90 -9.82 15.32 -19.20
C TYR A 90 -9.21 16.16 -18.08
N HIS A 91 -8.27 15.60 -17.30
CA HIS A 91 -7.67 16.32 -16.16
C HIS A 91 -6.58 17.31 -16.58
N ARG A 92 -6.04 17.21 -17.80
CA ARG A 92 -5.12 18.23 -18.34
C ARG A 92 -5.81 19.59 -18.59
N THR A 93 -7.12 19.58 -18.88
CA THR A 93 -7.90 20.80 -19.18
C THR A 93 -8.62 21.34 -17.96
N LYS A 94 -9.08 20.47 -17.06
CA LYS A 94 -9.57 20.84 -15.73
C LYS A 94 -8.43 20.81 -14.72
N ARG A 95 -7.69 21.92 -14.61
CA ARG A 95 -6.78 22.15 -13.46
C ARG A 95 -7.60 22.04 -12.17
N MET A 96 -7.47 20.93 -11.45
CA MET A 96 -8.18 20.76 -10.18
C MET A 96 -7.39 21.43 -9.06
N THR A 97 -8.06 22.33 -8.36
CA THR A 97 -7.61 22.92 -7.10
C THR A 97 -7.50 21.83 -6.05
N VAL A 98 -6.35 21.76 -5.37
CA VAL A 98 -6.19 21.03 -4.11
C VAL A 98 -7.26 21.57 -3.16
N VAL A 99 -8.17 20.71 -2.70
CA VAL A 99 -9.19 21.10 -1.74
C VAL A 99 -8.56 21.06 -0.36
N GLU A 100 -8.20 22.23 0.18
CA GLU A 100 -7.75 22.36 1.56
C GLU A 100 -8.90 22.01 2.52
N GLY A 101 -8.59 21.27 3.60
CA GLY A 101 -9.55 20.94 4.66
C GLY A 101 -10.24 19.58 4.56
N MET A 102 -9.78 18.66 3.70
CA MET A 102 -10.26 17.28 3.75
C MET A 102 -9.71 16.57 4.99
N ASN A 103 -10.59 16.07 5.84
CA ASN A 103 -10.26 15.10 6.87
C ASN A 103 -10.28 13.70 6.22
N PRO A 104 -9.12 13.13 5.85
CA PRO A 104 -9.09 11.84 5.17
C PRO A 104 -9.64 10.77 6.09
N ILE A 105 -10.58 9.97 5.56
CA ILE A 105 -11.15 8.87 6.32
C ILE A 105 -10.16 7.71 6.29
N VAL A 106 -9.81 7.20 7.48
CA VAL A 106 -8.92 6.06 7.61
C VAL A 106 -9.69 4.79 7.27
N ILE A 107 -9.23 4.07 6.24
CA ILE A 107 -9.78 2.79 5.81
C ILE A 107 -8.73 1.68 5.95
N GLN A 108 -9.17 0.46 6.26
CA GLN A 108 -8.30 -0.70 6.45
C GLN A 108 -8.31 -1.60 5.22
N ARG A 109 -7.14 -2.00 4.71
CA ARG A 109 -7.05 -2.93 3.58
C ARG A 109 -7.32 -4.36 4.05
N MET A 110 -8.16 -5.08 3.32
CA MET A 110 -8.40 -6.51 3.55
C MET A 110 -7.27 -7.36 2.99
N LYS A 111 -7.11 -8.58 3.53
CA LYS A 111 -6.16 -9.55 2.98
C LYS A 111 -6.49 -9.82 1.51
N ASN A 112 -5.50 -9.70 0.64
CA ASN A 112 -5.69 -9.91 -0.79
C ASN A 112 -6.11 -11.36 -1.06
N HIS A 113 -7.07 -11.51 -1.96
CA HIS A 113 -7.46 -12.80 -2.53
C HIS A 113 -7.06 -12.81 -4.01
N PRO A 114 -6.42 -13.87 -4.54
CA PRO A 114 -5.86 -13.87 -5.90
C PRO A 114 -6.91 -13.65 -6.99
N GLU A 115 -8.16 -14.07 -6.77
CA GLU A 115 -9.25 -13.96 -7.74
C GLU A 115 -10.06 -12.67 -7.63
N ARG A 116 -9.70 -11.76 -6.72
CA ARG A 116 -10.52 -10.58 -6.44
C ARG A 116 -9.70 -9.31 -6.50
N GLU A 117 -10.36 -8.23 -6.92
CA GLU A 117 -9.78 -6.91 -6.76
C GLU A 117 -9.48 -6.63 -5.28
N PRO A 118 -8.49 -5.76 -4.99
CA PRO A 118 -8.24 -5.33 -3.64
C PRO A 118 -9.52 -4.76 -2.99
N LEU A 119 -9.72 -5.08 -1.72
CA LEU A 119 -10.87 -4.64 -0.93
C LEU A 119 -10.41 -3.88 0.30
N TRP A 120 -11.22 -2.92 0.72
CA TRP A 120 -11.00 -2.10 1.89
C TRP A 120 -12.24 -2.10 2.79
N VAL A 121 -12.03 -1.95 4.09
CA VAL A 121 -13.06 -1.89 5.12
C VAL A 121 -13.14 -0.47 5.67
N GLN A 122 -14.36 0.05 5.70
CA GLN A 122 -14.73 1.29 6.37
C GLN A 122 -15.93 1.00 7.30
N GLY A 123 -15.67 0.84 8.60
CA GLY A 123 -16.69 0.42 9.55
C GLY A 123 -17.27 -0.95 9.20
N MET A 124 -18.59 -1.00 8.93
CA MET A 124 -19.29 -2.23 8.50
C MET A 124 -19.38 -2.39 6.97
N SER A 125 -18.79 -1.49 6.19
CA SER A 125 -18.89 -1.51 4.72
C SER A 125 -17.58 -1.98 4.08
N ILE A 126 -17.71 -2.76 3.01
CA ILE A 126 -16.60 -3.20 2.17
C ILE A 126 -16.62 -2.39 0.88
N ILE A 127 -15.46 -1.85 0.51
CA ILE A 127 -15.28 -0.93 -0.60
C ILE A 127 -14.21 -1.49 -1.55
N GLN A 128 -14.44 -1.33 -2.85
CA GLN A 128 -13.50 -1.69 -3.91
C GLN A 128 -12.56 -0.56 -4.30
N SER A 129 -11.64 -0.86 -5.22
CA SER A 129 -10.58 0.03 -5.68
C SER A 129 -11.06 1.24 -6.49
N ASN A 130 -12.35 1.22 -6.83
CA ASN A 130 -13.10 2.24 -7.55
C ASN A 130 -13.93 3.12 -6.60
N GLY A 131 -13.90 2.87 -5.29
CA GLY A 131 -14.74 3.57 -4.31
C GLY A 131 -16.17 3.02 -4.18
N ASN A 132 -16.54 2.00 -4.96
CA ASN A 132 -17.86 1.40 -4.86
C ASN A 132 -17.97 0.50 -3.64
N ARG A 133 -19.09 0.61 -2.94
CA ARG A 133 -19.45 -0.34 -1.88
C ARG A 133 -19.84 -1.67 -2.50
N VAL A 134 -19.14 -2.73 -2.12
CA VAL A 134 -19.35 -4.08 -2.65
C VAL A 134 -19.71 -5.10 -1.60
N GLY A 135 -19.96 -4.65 -0.37
CA GLY A 135 -20.43 -5.56 0.66
C GLY A 135 -20.55 -4.95 2.04
N THR A 136 -20.85 -5.83 2.97
CA THR A 136 -20.91 -5.59 4.41
C THR A 136 -20.06 -6.62 5.15
N ILE A 137 -19.49 -6.17 6.27
CA ILE A 137 -18.78 -7.02 7.20
C ILE A 137 -19.54 -7.04 8.52
N ASP A 138 -19.81 -8.25 9.01
CA ASP A 138 -20.35 -8.47 10.34
C ASP A 138 -19.23 -9.07 11.20
N ILE A 139 -18.71 -8.24 12.10
CA ILE A 139 -17.57 -8.58 12.96
C ILE A 139 -18.01 -9.56 14.07
N GLU A 140 -19.26 -9.47 14.53
CA GLU A 140 -19.79 -10.32 15.60
C GLU A 140 -19.94 -11.76 15.11
N ASN A 141 -20.44 -11.92 13.89
CA ASN A 141 -20.63 -13.24 13.28
C ASN A 141 -19.43 -13.73 12.45
N GLN A 142 -18.36 -12.92 12.33
CA GLN A 142 -17.21 -13.17 11.46
C GLN A 142 -17.58 -13.47 9.99
N THR A 143 -18.69 -12.89 9.51
CA THR A 143 -19.19 -13.12 8.15
C THR A 143 -18.98 -11.90 7.27
N ILE A 144 -18.59 -12.16 6.02
CA ILE A 144 -18.48 -11.14 4.97
C ILE A 144 -19.55 -11.43 3.93
N GLN A 145 -20.41 -10.45 3.67
CA GLN A 145 -21.39 -10.50 2.59
C GLN A 145 -20.94 -9.57 1.47
N LEU A 146 -20.75 -10.11 0.28
CA LEU A 146 -20.40 -9.33 -0.91
C LEU A 146 -21.61 -9.26 -1.84
N PHE A 147 -21.86 -8.08 -2.36
CA PHE A 147 -22.83 -7.86 -3.43
C PHE A 147 -22.23 -8.37 -4.73
N VAL A 148 -22.82 -9.43 -5.29
CA VAL A 148 -22.51 -9.90 -6.64
C VAL A 148 -23.35 -9.05 -7.59
N ILE A 149 -22.68 -8.24 -8.41
CA ILE A 149 -23.33 -7.52 -9.51
C ILE A 149 -23.12 -8.41 -10.74
N GLU A 150 -24.19 -9.03 -11.24
CA GLU A 150 -24.25 -9.63 -12.58
C GLU A 150 -24.49 -8.55 -13.64
#